data_AF-A0A8H4TQS2-F1
#
_entry.id   AF-A0A8H4TQS2-F1
#
_cell.length_a   1.000
_cell.length_b   1.000
_cell.length_c   1.000
_cell.angle_alpha   90.00
_cell.angle_beta   90.00
_cell.angle_gamma   90.00
#
_symmetry.space_group_name_H-M   'P 1'
#
loop_
_entity.id
_entity.type
_entity.pdbx_description
1 polymer ?
#
loop_
_entity_poly.entity_id
_entity_poly.type
_entity_poly.pdbx_seq_one_letter_code
_entity_poly.pdbx_strand_id
1 'polypeptide(L)'
;MASNNHVRVASGILGNLPPELLDQIISELPSIGVKNLRLTCTYLSQVVQLNVIRVFLSPNPVNIEISKAITDHKILRSTVTEIIYDDTCFYPHKALVMRIAFTITTMGTTLISAT
;
A
#
# COMPACT_ATOMS: atom_id res chain seq x y z
N MET A 1 35.74 -5.33 7.01
CA MET A 1 34.95 -5.19 5.77
C MET A 1 34.72 -6.59 5.21
N ALA A 2 33.65 -7.26 5.63
CA ALA A 2 33.24 -8.54 5.07
C ALA A 2 31.76 -8.78 5.36
N SER A 3 31.07 -9.43 4.42
CA SER A 3 29.71 -9.98 4.53
C SER A 3 28.53 -9.14 3.99
N ASN A 4 28.62 -8.71 2.72
CA ASN A 4 27.42 -8.39 1.91
C ASN A 4 27.03 -9.52 0.94
N ASN A 5 27.76 -10.65 0.96
CA ASN A 5 27.57 -11.73 -0.01
C ASN A 5 26.48 -12.75 0.38
N HIS A 6 26.08 -12.82 1.65
CA HIS A 6 25.14 -13.86 2.11
C HIS A 6 23.67 -13.55 1.80
N VAL A 7 23.32 -12.28 1.54
CA VAL A 7 21.94 -11.85 1.24
C VAL A 7 21.59 -12.05 -0.24
N ARG A 8 22.60 -12.03 -1.13
CA ARG A 8 22.41 -12.12 -2.58
C ARG A 8 22.06 -13.52 -3.08
N VAL A 9 22.39 -14.56 -2.31
CA VAL A 9 22.27 -15.95 -2.76
C VAL A 9 20.82 -16.48 -2.68
N ALA A 10 19.96 -15.85 -1.87
CA ALA A 10 18.58 -16.30 -1.68
C ALA A 10 17.57 -15.68 -2.67
N SER A 11 17.99 -14.67 -3.43
CA SER A 11 17.16 -14.01 -4.44
C SER A 11 17.62 -14.53 -5.78
N GLY A 12 16.84 -15.39 -6.44
CA GLY A 12 17.19 -15.97 -7.74
C GLY A 12 17.39 -14.93 -8.85
N ILE A 13 17.05 -15.25 -10.10
CA ILE A 13 17.24 -14.35 -11.26
C ILE A 13 16.77 -12.90 -10.99
N LEU A 14 15.66 -12.73 -10.25
CA LEU A 14 15.10 -11.42 -9.89
C LEU A 14 16.00 -10.55 -8.99
N GLY A 15 16.85 -11.14 -8.13
CA GLY A 15 17.75 -10.39 -7.25
C GLY A 15 19.01 -9.86 -7.94
N ASN A 16 19.26 -10.31 -9.16
CA ASN A 16 20.38 -9.85 -10.00
C ASN A 16 19.94 -8.88 -11.09
N LEU A 17 18.64 -8.57 -11.20
CA LEU A 17 18.15 -7.60 -12.16
C LEU A 17 18.51 -6.17 -11.72
N PRO A 18 18.84 -5.28 -12.66
CA PRO A 18 18.81 -3.84 -12.42
C PRO A 18 17.46 -3.41 -11.85
N PRO A 19 17.42 -2.47 -10.89
CA PRO A 19 16.19 -1.98 -10.28
C PRO A 19 15.15 -1.54 -11.30
N GLU A 20 15.58 -0.91 -12.40
CA GLU A 20 14.71 -0.38 -13.45
C GLU A 20 13.94 -1.51 -14.16
N LEU A 21 14.59 -2.64 -14.42
CA LEU A 21 13.94 -3.81 -15.03
C LEU A 21 13.01 -4.50 -14.06
N LEU A 22 13.40 -4.56 -12.78
CA LEU A 22 12.56 -5.12 -11.73
C LEU A 22 11.28 -4.29 -11.54
N ASP A 23 11.40 -2.96 -11.48
CA ASP A 23 10.27 -2.04 -11.38
C ASP A 23 9.35 -2.13 -12.59
N GLN A 24 9.89 -2.27 -13.79
CA GLN A 24 9.10 -2.46 -15.01
C GLN A 24 8.30 -3.77 -14.94
N ILE A 25 8.92 -4.88 -14.51
CA ILE A 25 8.20 -6.16 -14.32
C ILE A 25 7.09 -6.01 -13.27
N ILE A 26 7.36 -5.35 -12.15
CA ILE A 26 6.39 -5.13 -11.08
C ILE A 26 5.21 -4.27 -11.57
N SER A 27 5.47 -3.26 -12.41
CA SER A 27 4.43 -2.37 -12.94
C SER A 27 3.41 -3.07 -13.82
N GLU A 28 3.79 -4.17 -14.47
CA GLU A 28 2.91 -5.00 -15.30
C GLU A 28 2.11 -6.03 -14.48
N LEU A 29 2.42 -6.20 -13.18
CA LEU A 29 1.72 -7.17 -12.35
C LEU A 29 0.39 -6.60 -11.82
N PRO A 30 -0.69 -7.40 -11.83
CA PRO A 30 -1.89 -7.04 -11.08
C PRO A 30 -1.57 -6.98 -9.59
N SER A 31 -2.36 -6.22 -8.82
CA SER A 31 -2.12 -6.01 -7.38
C SER A 31 -1.99 -7.30 -6.56
N ILE A 32 -2.71 -8.36 -6.95
CA ILE A 32 -2.57 -9.69 -6.36
C ILE A 32 -1.18 -10.30 -6.64
N GLY A 33 -0.64 -10.11 -7.84
CA GLY A 33 0.70 -10.55 -8.22
C GLY A 33 1.78 -9.82 -7.42
N VAL A 34 1.64 -8.50 -7.25
CA VAL A 34 2.55 -7.69 -6.41
C VAL A 34 2.55 -8.20 -4.97
N LYS A 35 1.37 -8.48 -4.40
CA LYS A 35 1.26 -9.04 -3.04
C LYS A 35 1.90 -10.41 -2.93
N ASN A 36 1.65 -11.29 -3.88
CA ASN A 36 2.23 -12.64 -3.91
C ASN A 36 3.76 -12.59 -4.04
N LEU A 37 4.29 -11.69 -4.88
CA LEU A 37 5.72 -11.49 -5.06
C LEU A 37 6.42 -11.06 -3.77
N ARG A 38 5.77 -10.22 -2.96
CA ARG A 38 6.28 -9.82 -1.63
C ARG A 38 6.35 -10.98 -0.63
N LEU A 39 5.54 -12.03 -0.83
CA LEU A 39 5.50 -13.19 0.06
C LEU A 39 6.54 -14.26 -0.28
N THR A 40 7.18 -14.21 -1.45
CA THR A 40 8.11 -15.27 -1.87
C THR A 40 9.45 -15.20 -1.16
N CYS A 41 9.98 -13.99 -0.91
CA CYS A 41 11.23 -13.83 -0.17
C CYS A 41 11.36 -12.46 0.51
N THR A 42 12.24 -12.39 1.51
CA THR A 42 12.51 -11.16 2.28
C THR A 42 13.06 -10.02 1.43
N TYR A 43 13.89 -10.32 0.43
CA TYR A 43 14.40 -9.30 -0.50
C TYR A 43 13.27 -8.64 -1.28
N LEU A 44 12.41 -9.44 -1.92
CA LEU A 44 11.28 -8.90 -2.69
C LEU A 44 10.25 -8.20 -1.78
N SER A 45 10.07 -8.66 -0.55
CA SER A 45 9.24 -7.95 0.45
C SER A 45 9.70 -6.52 0.75
N GLN A 46 11.02 -6.28 0.68
CA GLN A 46 11.65 -4.99 0.93
C GLN A 46 11.75 -4.11 -0.32
N VAL A 47 12.01 -4.70 -1.48
CA VAL A 47 12.21 -3.94 -2.74
C VAL A 47 10.90 -3.64 -3.45
N VAL A 48 9.94 -4.56 -3.42
CA VAL A 48 8.64 -4.38 -4.08
C VAL A 48 7.76 -3.49 -3.21
N GLN A 49 7.42 -2.31 -3.73
CA GLN A 49 6.51 -1.39 -3.05
C GLN A 49 5.10 -1.96 -2.98
N LEU A 50 4.44 -1.73 -1.84
CA LEU A 50 3.05 -2.14 -1.66
C LEU A 50 2.12 -1.16 -2.36
N ASN A 51 1.51 -1.60 -3.45
CA ASN A 51 0.47 -0.84 -4.15
C ASN A 51 -0.87 -0.98 -3.40
N VAL A 52 -1.13 -0.07 -2.46
CA VAL A 52 -2.40 -0.01 -1.72
C VAL A 52 -3.42 0.71 -2.59
N ILE A 53 -4.05 -0.01 -3.51
CA ILE A 53 -5.05 0.55 -4.44
C ILE A 53 -6.33 0.97 -3.71
N ARG A 54 -6.72 0.21 -2.67
CA ARG A 54 -7.95 0.42 -1.90
C ARG A 54 -7.68 0.56 -0.41
N VAL A 55 -8.26 1.58 0.21
CA VAL A 55 -8.30 1.77 1.66
C VAL A 55 -9.74 1.65 2.16
N PHE A 56 -9.96 0.81 3.16
CA PHE A 56 -11.26 0.69 3.83
C PHE A 56 -11.30 1.62 5.04
N LEU A 57 -12.21 2.58 5.00
CA LEU A 57 -12.50 3.46 6.13
C LEU A 57 -13.72 2.93 6.86
N SER A 58 -13.55 2.60 8.13
CA SER A 58 -14.65 2.18 9.01
C SER A 58 -14.52 2.90 10.37
N PRO A 59 -15.59 3.01 11.16
CA PRO A 59 -15.54 3.61 12.49
C PRO A 59 -14.67 2.86 13.51
N ASN A 60 -14.17 1.67 13.20
CA ASN A 60 -13.31 0.92 14.11
C ASN A 60 -12.02 1.74 14.40
N PRO A 61 -11.68 2.00 15.69
CA PRO A 61 -10.50 2.77 16.06
C PRO A 61 -9.18 2.22 15.47
N VAL A 62 -9.07 0.90 15.33
CA VAL A 62 -7.91 0.25 14.69
C VAL A 62 -7.82 0.61 13.20
N ASN A 63 -8.96 0.59 12.51
CA ASN A 63 -9.01 0.92 11.08
C ASN A 63 -8.74 2.41 10.85
N ILE A 64 -9.17 3.27 11.77
CA ILE A 64 -8.84 4.70 11.77
C ILE A 64 -7.32 4.91 11.91
N GLU A 65 -6.65 4.19 12.81
CA GLU A 65 -5.21 4.31 13.02
C GLU A 65 -4.41 3.85 11.80
N ILE A 66 -4.78 2.71 11.20
CA ILE A 66 -4.18 2.21 9.96
C ILE A 66 -4.32 3.25 8.83
N SER A 67 -5.50 3.86 8.72
CA SER A 67 -5.77 4.86 7.68
C SER A 67 -4.97 6.15 7.88
N LYS A 68 -4.74 6.56 9.13
CA LYS A 68 -3.83 7.66 9.45
C LYS A 68 -2.39 7.32 9.08
N ALA A 69 -1.91 6.13 9.44
CA ALA A 69 -0.56 5.68 9.07
C ALA A 69 -0.34 5.66 7.55
N ILE A 70 -1.36 5.27 6.77
CA ILE A 70 -1.33 5.34 5.30
C ILE A 70 -1.26 6.79 4.81
N THR A 71 -2.05 7.68 5.43
CA THR A 71 -2.10 9.11 5.08
C THR A 71 -0.78 9.83 5.38
N ASP A 72 -0.12 9.48 6.48
CA ASP A 72 1.14 10.07 6.90
C ASP A 72 2.34 9.54 6.09
N HIS A 73 2.20 8.37 5.44
CA HIS A 73 3.26 7.77 4.65
C HIS A 73 3.29 8.29 3.21
N LYS A 74 4.34 9.06 2.87
CA LYS A 74 4.51 9.76 1.58
C LYS A 74 4.25 8.89 0.34
N ILE A 75 4.75 7.65 0.33
CA ILE A 75 4.63 6.75 -0.82
C ILE A 75 3.25 6.08 -0.86
N LEU A 76 2.69 5.72 0.30
CA LEU A 76 1.42 4.97 0.31
C LEU A 76 0.27 5.89 -0.05
N ARG A 77 0.27 7.12 0.48
CA ARG A 77 -0.70 8.16 0.14
C ARG A 77 -0.85 8.41 -1.37
N SER A 78 0.24 8.37 -2.14
CA SER A 78 0.20 8.56 -3.60
C SER A 78 -0.26 7.34 -4.40
N THR A 79 -0.29 6.15 -3.77
CA THR A 79 -0.69 4.90 -4.45
C THR A 79 -2.14 4.51 -4.21
N VAL A 80 -2.83 5.16 -3.26
CA VAL A 80 -4.26 4.98 -3.05
C VAL A 80 -5.01 5.56 -4.24
N THR A 81 -5.87 4.76 -4.86
CA THR A 81 -6.73 5.19 -5.98
C THR A 81 -8.21 5.17 -5.60
N GLU A 82 -8.58 4.34 -4.63
CA GLU A 82 -9.95 4.12 -4.19
C GLU A 82 -10.05 4.11 -2.66
N ILE A 83 -11.08 4.76 -2.15
CA ILE A 83 -11.43 4.74 -0.72
C ILE A 83 -12.82 4.14 -0.60
N ILE A 84 -12.93 3.02 0.11
CA ILE A 84 -14.19 2.37 0.43
C ILE A 84 -14.60 2.80 1.82
N TYR A 85 -15.70 3.54 1.91
CA TYR A 85 -16.26 3.97 3.19
C TYR A 85 -17.37 3.02 3.63
N ASP A 86 -17.21 2.45 4.82
CA ASP A 86 -18.26 1.70 5.53
C ASP A 86 -19.13 2.70 6.31
N ASP A 87 -20.35 2.91 5.81
CA ASP A 87 -21.32 3.90 6.29
C ASP A 87 -22.00 3.52 7.63
N THR A 88 -21.60 2.43 8.30
CA THR A 88 -22.19 1.92 9.56
C THR A 88 -22.00 2.81 10.80
N CYS A 89 -21.62 4.09 10.67
CA CYS A 89 -21.34 4.99 11.79
C CYS A 89 -22.58 5.54 12.52
N PHE A 90 -22.65 5.31 13.84
CA PHE A 90 -23.37 6.14 14.81
C PHE A 90 -22.51 7.39 15.17
N TYR A 91 -23.14 8.56 15.30
CA TYR A 91 -22.55 9.91 15.27
C TYR A 91 -21.62 10.24 16.45
N PRO A 92 -20.29 10.02 16.35
CA PRO A 92 -19.32 11.12 16.45
C PRO A 92 -18.04 10.96 15.58
N HIS A 93 -17.84 9.82 14.92
CA HIS A 93 -16.59 9.53 14.18
C HIS A 93 -16.60 9.98 12.70
N LYS A 94 -17.76 10.38 12.15
CA LYS A 94 -17.91 10.83 10.76
C LYS A 94 -16.96 11.98 10.39
N ALA A 95 -16.75 12.95 11.29
CA ALA A 95 -15.87 14.09 11.03
C ALA A 95 -14.40 13.69 10.86
N LEU A 96 -13.92 12.73 11.64
CA LEU A 96 -12.54 12.23 11.55
C LEU A 96 -12.34 11.44 10.25
N VAL A 97 -13.31 10.60 9.89
CA VAL A 97 -13.27 9.80 8.67
C VAL A 97 -13.30 10.69 7.43
N MET A 98 -14.14 11.74 7.40
CA MET A 98 -14.13 12.74 6.34
C MET A 98 -12.76 13.44 6.21
N ARG A 99 -12.08 13.72 7.33
CA ARG A 99 -10.77 14.38 7.30
C ARG A 99 -9.67 13.47 6.72
N ILE A 100 -9.71 12.19 7.05
CA ILE A 100 -8.80 11.18 6.46
C ILE A 100 -9.08 11.04 4.96
N ALA A 101 -10.35 10.87 4.58
CA ALA A 101 -10.75 10.80 3.18
C ALA A 101 -10.26 12.03 2.40
N PHE A 102 -10.55 13.25 2.88
CA PHE A 102 -10.12 14.49 2.22
C PHE A 102 -8.60 14.59 2.01
N THR A 103 -7.81 14.14 2.99
CA THR A 103 -6.34 14.18 2.91
C THR A 103 -5.81 13.20 1.86
N ILE A 104 -6.46 12.06 1.69
CA ILE A 104 -6.11 11.07 0.66
C ILE A 104 -6.61 11.54 -0.73
N THR A 105 -7.82 12.14 -0.81
CA THR A 105 -8.49 12.57 -2.05
C THR A 105 -7.79 13.72 -2.80
N THR A 106 -6.92 14.50 -2.14
CA THR A 106 -6.25 15.66 -2.76
C THR A 106 -5.29 15.33 -3.92
N MET A 107 -5.18 14.05 -4.31
CA MET A 107 -4.28 13.54 -5.36
C MET A 107 -5.01 12.86 -6.54
N GLY A 108 -6.33 13.07 -6.73
CA GLY A 108 -7.09 12.51 -7.86
C GLY A 108 -7.77 11.16 -7.57
N THR A 109 -8.04 10.88 -6.31
CA THR A 109 -8.59 9.62 -5.77
C THR A 109 -10.10 9.61 -5.82
N THR A 110 -10.72 8.50 -6.21
CA THR A 110 -12.20 8.38 -6.25
C THR A 110 -12.71 7.85 -4.91
N LEU A 111 -13.64 8.58 -4.27
CA LEU A 111 -14.36 8.11 -3.08
C LEU A 111 -15.55 7.27 -3.52
N ILE A 112 -15.63 6.03 -3.05
CA ILE A 112 -16.73 5.11 -3.35
C ILE A 112 -17.42 4.76 -2.02
N SER A 113 -18.70 5.10 -1.89
CA SER A 113 -19.52 4.63 -0.76
C SER A 113 -19.84 3.15 -0.98
N ALA A 114 -19.65 2.33 0.06
CA ALA A 114 -20.16 0.97 0.07
C ALA A 114 -21.59 1.01 0.62
N THR A 115 -22.56 0.64 -0.22
CA THR A 115 -23.97 0.42 0.18
C THR A 115 -24.17 -1.03 0.61
#